data_AF-X1QHB4-F1
#
_entry.id   AF-X1QHB4-F1
#
_cell.length_a   1.000
_cell.length_b   1.000
_cell.length_c   1.000
_cell.angle_alpha   90.00
_cell.angle_beta   90.00
_cell.angle_gamma   90.00
#
_symmetry.space_group_name_H-M   'P 1'
#
loop_
_entity.id
_entity.type
_entity.pdbx_description
1 polymer ?
#
loop_
_entity_poly.entity_id
_entity_poly.type
_entity_poly.pdbx_seq_one_letter_code
_entity_poly.pdbx_strand_id
1 'polypeptide(L)' 'MSFIHQKPQVFNLSVYDNVACGLRWRGEKKNRIDGKVDHILEMIGLEGYKNRNARTLSGGEAQRVALA' A
#
# COMPACT_ATOMS: atom_id res chain seq x y z
N MET A 1 -11.09 6.47 -11.48
CA MET A 1 -11.84 6.20 -10.24
C MET A 1 -11.19 5.03 -9.53
N SER A 2 -10.96 5.10 -8.21
CA SER A 2 -10.61 3.94 -7.36
C SER A 2 -11.84 3.53 -6.54
N PHE A 3 -12.03 2.24 -6.28
CA PHE A 3 -13.16 1.69 -5.52
C PHE A 3 -12.64 0.96 -4.28
N ILE A 4 -13.23 1.25 -3.11
CA ILE A 4 -12.81 0.68 -1.82
C ILE A 4 -13.95 -0.14 -1.25
N HIS A 5 -13.67 -1.40 -0.91
CA HIS A 5 -14.64 -2.30 -0.29
C HIS A 5 -14.80 -2.01 1.20
N GLN A 6 -16.00 -2.24 1.74
CA GLN A 6 -16.31 -2.08 3.17
C GLN A 6 -15.43 -2.95 4.07
N LYS A 7 -15.00 -4.12 3.57
CA LYS A 7 -13.92 -4.92 4.17
C LYS A 7 -12.65 -4.73 3.34
N PRO A 8 -11.58 -4.15 3.91
CA PRO A 8 -10.35 -3.92 3.15
C PRO A 8 -9.77 -5.26 2.68
N GLN A 9 -9.51 -5.35 1.39
CA GLN A 9 -8.84 -6.49 0.77
C GLN A 9 -7.40 -6.08 0.49
N VAL A 10 -6.46 -6.79 1.09
CA VAL A 10 -5.03 -6.65 0.83
C VAL A 10 -4.50 -7.97 0.29
N PHE A 11 -3.57 -7.91 -0.65
CA PHE A 11 -2.89 -9.07 -1.18
C PHE A 11 -2.03 -9.71 -0.08
N ASN A 12 -1.82 -11.03 -0.17
CA ASN A 12 -0.89 -11.77 0.70
C ASN A 12 0.57 -11.49 0.32
N LEU A 13 0.93 -10.21 0.30
CA LEU A 13 2.24 -9.66 -0.04
C LEU A 13 2.64 -8.65 1.05
N SER A 14 3.83 -8.07 0.89
CA SER A 14 4.27 -6.99 1.76
C SER A 14 3.36 -5.76 1.63
N VAL A 15 3.37 -4.89 2.65
CA VAL A 15 2.70 -3.59 2.57
C VAL A 15 3.23 -2.78 1.37
N TYR A 16 4.54 -2.84 1.13
CA TYR A 16 5.16 -2.25 -0.04
C TYR A 16 4.52 -2.71 -1.35
N ASP A 17 4.43 -4.02 -1.56
CA ASP A 17 3.92 -4.58 -2.81
C ASP A 17 2.45 -4.22 -3.03
N ASN A 18 1.65 -4.13 -1.96
CA ASN A 18 0.26 -3.70 -2.04
C ASN A 18 0.15 -2.27 -2.59
N VAL A 19 0.93 -1.32 -2.07
CA VAL A 19 0.94 0.08 -2.54
C VAL A 19 1.60 0.20 -3.93
N ALA A 20 2.71 -0.53 -4.14
CA ALA A 20 3.45 -0.53 -5.40
C ALA A 20 2.61 -1.10 -6.56
N CYS A 21 1.73 -2.07 -6.32
CA CYS A 21 0.85 -2.63 -7.34
C CYS A 21 0.00 -1.55 -8.02
N GLY A 22 -0.60 -0.64 -7.25
CA GLY A 22 -1.37 0.48 -7.80
C GLY A 22 -0.53 1.41 -8.66
N LEU A 23 0.71 1.71 -8.24
CA LEU A 23 1.66 2.52 -9.00
C LEU A 23 2.12 1.82 -10.30
N ARG A 24 2.39 0.51 -10.24
CA ARG A 24 2.76 -0.31 -11.41
C ARG A 24 1.64 -0.35 -12.43
N TRP A 25 0.39 -0.53 -11.99
CA TRP A 25 -0.78 -0.51 -12.88
C TRP A 25 -1.02 0.85 -13.53
N ARG A 26 -0.67 1.94 -12.83
CA ARG A 26 -0.69 3.31 -13.38
C ARG A 26 0.48 3.60 -14.34
N GLY A 27 1.37 2.63 -14.60
CA GLY A 27 2.48 2.78 -15.53
C GLY A 27 3.67 3.58 -14.98
N GLU A 28 3.79 3.70 -13.66
CA GLU A 28 4.91 4.42 -13.04
C GLU A 28 6.25 3.73 -13.30
N LYS A 29 7.29 4.53 -13.56
CA LYS A 29 8.63 4.00 -13.80
C LYS A 29 9.18 3.38 -12.51
N LYS A 30 9.76 2.18 -12.61
CA LYS A 30 10.29 1.40 -11.45
C LYS A 30 11.17 2.21 -10.50
N ASN A 31 12.06 3.02 -11.06
CA ASN A 31 12.98 3.90 -10.34
C ASN A 31 12.29 5.04 -9.54
N ARG A 32 11.01 5.31 -9.76
CA ARG A 32 10.21 6.28 -8.99
C ARG A 32 9.24 5.62 -8.02
N ILE A 33 9.03 4.30 -8.10
CA ILE A 33 8.04 3.59 -7.28
C ILE A 33 8.47 3.63 -5.82
N ASP A 34 9.74 3.33 -5.51
CA ASP A 34 10.20 3.26 -4.11
C ASP A 34 9.95 4.56 -3.35
N GLY A 35 10.43 5.69 -3.87
CA GLY A 35 10.25 6.99 -3.21
C GLY A 35 8.78 7.39 -3.08
N LYS A 36 7.92 7.01 -4.05
CA LYS A 36 6.48 7.25 -3.95
C LYS A 36 5.84 6.37 -2.88
N VAL A 37 6.20 5.09 -2.80
CA VAL A 37 5.69 4.20 -1.76
C VAL A 37 6.10 4.71 -0.39
N ASP A 38 7.36 5.07 -0.20
CA ASP A 38 7.86 5.59 1.09
C ASP A 38 7.10 6.85 1.51
N HIS A 39 6.86 7.80 0.59
CA HIS A 39 6.07 8.98 0.87
C HIS A 39 4.58 8.68 1.18
N ILE A 40 3.98 7.71 0.49
CA ILE A 40 2.60 7.31 0.77
C ILE A 40 2.50 6.63 2.15
N LEU A 41 3.47 5.78 2.51
CA LEU A 41 3.52 5.13 3.83
C LEU A 41 3.66 6.15 4.96
N GLU A 42 4.49 7.17 4.76
CA GLU A 42 4.63 8.30 5.68
C GLU A 42 3.28 9.04 5.85
N MET A 43 2.62 9.40 4.75
CA MET A 43 1.32 10.11 4.78
C MET A 43 0.21 9.33 5.52
N ILE A 44 0.19 8.00 5.39
CA ILE A 44 -0.81 7.17 6.06
C ILE A 44 -0.36 6.70 7.45
N GLY A 45 0.81 7.13 7.94
CA GLY A 45 1.34 6.78 9.26
C GLY A 45 1.72 5.31 9.40
N LEU A 46 2.22 4.70 8.32
CA LEU A 46 2.73 3.33 8.25
C LEU A 46 4.21 3.29 7.85
N GLU A 47 4.96 4.34 8.19
CA GLU A 47 6.41 4.36 8.05
C GLU A 47 7.03 3.16 8.78
N GLY A 48 8.01 2.50 8.16
CA GLY A 48 8.65 1.28 8.70
C GLY A 48 7.86 -0.02 8.48
N TYR A 49 6.61 0.02 8.02
CA TYR A 49 5.81 -1.19 7.76
C TYR A 49 6.05 -1.80 6.38
N LYS A 50 6.94 -1.20 5.58
CA LYS A 50 7.26 -1.55 4.18
C LYS A 50 7.39 -3.07 3.97
N ASN A 51 8.15 -3.74 4.83
CA ASN A 51 8.47 -5.17 4.73
C ASN A 51 7.48 -6.09 5.49
N ARG A 52 6.52 -5.52 6.21
CA ARG A 52 5.55 -6.30 6.99
C ARG A 52 4.55 -6.97 6.05
N ASN A 53 4.08 -8.16 6.41
CA ASN A 53 3.00 -8.82 5.67
C ASN A 53 1.67 -8.06 5.91
N ALA A 54 1.02 -7.63 4.83
CA ALA A 54 -0.21 -6.83 4.90
C ALA A 54 -1.37 -7.55 5.62
N ARG A 55 -1.39 -8.89 5.68
CA ARG A 55 -2.41 -9.65 6.42
C ARG A 55 -2.26 -9.58 7.94
N THR A 56 -1.13 -9.10 8.45
CA THR A 56 -0.87 -8.95 9.90
C THR A 56 -1.22 -7.56 10.42
N LEU A 57 -1.79 -6.72 9.56
CA LEU A 57 -2.27 -5.39 9.90
C LEU A 57 -3.62 -5.47 10.62
N SER A 58 -3.87 -4.52 11.51
CA SER A 58 -5.21 -4.26 12.01
C SER A 58 -6.15 -3.83 10.89
N GLY A 59 -7.47 -3.93 11.11
CA GLY A 59 -8.46 -3.55 10.09
C GLY A 59 -8.31 -2.10 9.61
N GLY A 60 -8.00 -1.16 10.51
CA GLY A 60 -7.78 0.25 10.17
C GLY A 60 -6.47 0.49 9.42
N GLU A 61 -5.41 -0.25 9.74
CA GLU A 61 -4.16 -0.20 8.98
C GLU A 61 -4.35 -0.78 7.56
N ALA A 62 -5.03 -1.92 7.45
CA ALA A 62 -5.34 -2.53 6.14
C ALA A 62 -6.22 -1.62 5.27
N GLN A 63 -7.14 -0.88 5.87
CA GLN A 63 -7.96 0.11 5.17
C GLN A 63 -7.12 1.27 4.62
N ARG A 64 -6.17 1.77 5.40
CA ARG A 64 -5.23 2.80 4.93
C ARG A 64 -4.34 2.30 3.78
N VAL A 65 -3.88 1.06 3.85
CA VAL A 65 -3.12 0.43 2.75
C VAL A 65 -3.97 0.23 1.50
N ALA A 66 -5.25 -0.10 1.63
CA ALA A 66 -6.16 -0.23 0.48
C ALA A 66 -6.53 1.09 -0.19
N LEU A 67 -6.32 2.24 0.49
CA LEU A 67 -6.58 3.59 -0.03
C LEU A 67 -5.37 4.18 -0.79
N ALA A 68 -4.17 3.70 -0.48
CA ALA A 68 -2.89 4.11 -1.07
C ALA A 68 -2.74 3.71 -2.56
#